data_AF-A0A231PL55-F1
#
_entry.id   AF-A0A231PL55-F1
#
_cell.length_a   1.000
_cell.length_b   1.000
_cell.length_c   1.000
_cell.angle_alpha   90.00
_cell.angle_beta   90.00
_cell.angle_gamma   90.00
#
_symmetry.space_group_name_H-M   'P 1'
#
loop_
_entity.id
_entity.type
_entity.pdbx_description
1 polymer ?
#
loop_
_entity_poly.entity_id
_entity_poly.type
_entity_poly.pdbx_seq_one_letter_code
_entity_poly.pdbx_strand_id
1 'polypeptide(L)'
;MNLTEQDVAVLRRNPGDLLRLIKQARTNAAQENTRRRALVLRHPDLAERLTQPPIGHTTPQHWTGYVPPEYDAPSVGGSQPINNSPIRAALAALVAEAEARDTAGHNFPQQRTTAAQITEEANA
;
A
#
# COMPACT_ATOMS: atom_id res chain seq x y z
N MET A 1 0.58 -0.04 17.05
CA MET A 1 0.99 -0.54 18.38
C MET A 1 1.83 0.54 19.01
N ASN A 2 1.28 1.26 19.98
CA ASN A 2 2.05 2.27 20.71
C ASN A 2 2.71 1.58 21.89
N LEU A 3 4.03 1.40 21.83
CA LEU A 3 4.83 0.87 22.94
C LEU A 3 5.03 1.98 23.97
N THR A 4 4.73 1.71 25.23
CA THR A 4 4.99 2.65 26.33
C THR A 4 6.45 2.57 26.79
N GLU A 5 6.93 3.56 27.55
CA GLU A 5 8.27 3.50 28.16
C GLU A 5 8.46 2.29 29.09
N GLN A 6 7.39 1.87 29.77
CA GLN A 6 7.39 0.66 30.58
C GLN A 6 7.55 -0.60 29.71
N ASP A 7 6.90 -0.67 28.55
CA ASP A 7 7.09 -1.78 27.60
C ASP A 7 8.53 -1.84 27.09
N VAL A 8 9.13 -0.69 26.77
CA VAL A 8 10.53 -0.62 26.33
C VAL A 8 11.49 -1.06 27.44
N ALA A 9 11.24 -0.67 28.70
CA ALA A 9 12.05 -1.08 29.84
C ALA A 9 11.96 -2.59 30.10
N VAL A 10 10.77 -3.18 29.95
CA VAL A 10 10.55 -4.63 30.06
C VAL A 10 11.25 -5.38 28.91
N LEU A 11 11.16 -4.87 27.68
CA LEU A 11 11.80 -5.48 26.51
C LEU A 11 13.33 -5.43 26.55
N ARG A 12 13.91 -4.39 27.15
CA ARG A 12 15.36 -4.32 27.37
C ARG A 12 15.87 -5.31 28.41
N ARG A 13 15.02 -5.73 29.36
CA ARG A 13 15.36 -6.75 30.37
C ARG A 13 15.34 -8.17 29.80
N ASN A 14 14.62 -8.39 28.69
CA ASN A 14 14.59 -9.68 27.99
C ASN A 14 14.96 -9.53 26.50
N PRO A 15 16.26 -9.57 26.14
CA PRO A 15 16.72 -9.33 24.78
C PRO A 15 16.10 -10.27 23.73
N GLY A 16 15.65 -11.46 24.13
CA GLY A 16 14.92 -12.38 23.26
C GLY A 16 13.56 -11.84 22.80
N ASP A 17 12.85 -11.11 23.66
CA ASP A 17 11.54 -10.54 23.33
C ASP A 17 11.67 -9.30 22.44
N LEU A 18 12.70 -8.46 22.66
CA LEU A 18 13.00 -7.34 21.78
C LEU A 18 13.32 -7.80 20.34
N LEU A 19 14.17 -8.82 20.20
CA LEU A 19 14.48 -9.40 18.88
C LEU A 19 13.23 -9.98 18.21
N ARG A 20 12.33 -10.62 18.97
CA ARG A 20 11.06 -11.13 18.45
C ARG A 20 10.17 -10.01 17.94
N LEU A 21 10.03 -8.91 18.70
CA LEU A 21 9.22 -7.76 18.27
C LEU A 21 9.78 -7.08 17.03
N ILE A 22 11.10 -6.89 16.94
CA ILE A 22 11.74 -6.31 15.75
C ILE A 22 11.50 -7.21 14.53
N LYS A 23 11.65 -8.53 14.68
CA LYS A 23 11.36 -9.49 13.61
C LYS A 23 9.89 -9.40 13.17
N GLN A 24 8.96 -9.36 14.12
CA GLN A 24 7.53 -9.25 13.83
C GLN A 24 7.21 -7.95 13.09
N ALA A 25 7.76 -6.82 13.53
CA ALA A 25 7.56 -5.53 12.89
C ALA A 25 8.07 -5.54 11.43
N ARG A 26 9.24 -6.14 11.18
CA ARG A 26 9.78 -6.30 9.82
C ARG A 26 8.90 -7.18 8.95
N THR A 27 8.40 -8.30 9.48
CA THR A 27 7.48 -9.18 8.75
C THR A 27 6.19 -8.47 8.40
N ASN A 28 5.57 -7.76 9.36
CA ASN A 28 4.35 -6.99 9.12
C ASN A 28 4.56 -5.91 8.04
N ALA A 29 5.67 -5.19 8.10
CA ALA A 29 6.02 -4.19 7.09
C ALA A 29 6.21 -4.80 5.71
N ALA A 30 6.89 -5.96 5.61
CA ALA A 30 7.08 -6.67 4.34
C ALA A 30 5.75 -7.17 3.74
N GLN A 31 4.87 -7.71 4.58
CA GLN A 31 3.53 -8.14 4.16
C GLN A 31 2.69 -6.97 3.65
N GLU A 32 2.69 -5.86 4.38
CA GLU A 32 1.93 -4.67 4.01
C GLU A 32 2.46 -4.04 2.71
N ASN A 33 3.78 -3.97 2.54
CA ASN A 33 4.38 -3.53 1.28
C ASN A 33 3.97 -4.46 0.12
N THR A 34 4.02 -5.77 0.33
CA THR A 34 3.59 -6.75 -0.68
C THR A 34 2.12 -6.56 -1.06
N ARG A 35 1.24 -6.31 -0.08
CA ARG A 35 -0.19 -6.01 -0.31
C ARG A 35 -0.38 -4.77 -1.18
N ARG A 36 0.26 -3.64 -0.82
CA ARG A 36 0.17 -2.38 -1.57
C ARG A 36 0.67 -2.52 -3.01
N ARG A 37 1.83 -3.18 -3.16
CA ARG A 37 2.39 -3.47 -4.48
C ARG A 37 1.39 -4.26 -5.32
N ALA A 38 0.82 -5.33 -4.75
CA ALA A 38 -0.16 -6.14 -5.46
C ALA A 38 -1.40 -5.31 -5.86
N LEU A 39 -1.91 -4.44 -4.98
CA LEU A 39 -3.05 -3.58 -5.27
C LEU A 39 -2.79 -2.62 -6.44
N VAL A 40 -1.72 -1.84 -6.39
CA VAL A 40 -1.42 -0.86 -7.45
C VAL A 40 -1.15 -1.57 -8.78
N LEU A 41 -0.43 -2.69 -8.77
CA LEU A 41 -0.11 -3.43 -9.99
C LEU A 41 -1.31 -4.13 -10.64
N ARG A 42 -2.45 -4.29 -9.95
CA ARG A 42 -3.71 -4.75 -10.57
C ARG A 42 -4.32 -3.71 -11.50
N HIS A 43 -3.99 -2.42 -11.34
CA HIS A 43 -4.52 -1.32 -12.12
C HIS A 43 -3.44 -0.81 -13.08
N PRO A 44 -3.50 -1.13 -14.39
CA PRO A 44 -2.44 -0.80 -15.34
C PRO A 44 -2.10 0.69 -15.39
N ASP A 45 -3.12 1.57 -15.32
CA ASP A 45 -2.95 3.02 -15.30
C ASP A 45 -2.20 3.52 -14.05
N LEU A 46 -2.47 2.93 -12.88
CA LEU A 46 -1.75 3.27 -11.65
C LEU A 46 -0.33 2.71 -11.66
N ALA A 47 -0.14 1.52 -12.24
CA ALA A 47 1.18 0.94 -12.43
C ALA A 47 2.06 1.80 -13.34
N GLU A 48 1.53 2.32 -14.45
CA GLU A 48 2.24 3.26 -15.33
C GLU A 48 2.68 4.53 -14.61
N ARG A 49 1.86 5.05 -13.69
CA ARG A 49 2.22 6.24 -12.89
C ARG A 49 3.43 6.03 -11.99
N LEU A 50 3.80 4.79 -11.64
CA LEU A 50 5.02 4.50 -10.88
C LEU A 50 6.30 4.85 -11.64
N THR A 51 6.26 4.88 -12.98
CA THR A 51 7.44 5.22 -13.81
C THR A 51 7.52 6.71 -14.12
N GLN A 52 6.51 7.48 -13.76
CA GLN A 52 6.43 8.92 -14.02
C GLN A 52 7.03 9.73 -12.87
N PRO A 53 7.54 10.95 -13.12
CA PRO A 53 7.86 11.89 -12.04
C PRO A 53 6.64 12.16 -11.16
N PRO A 54 6.81 12.30 -9.82
CA PRO A 54 8.07 12.36 -9.09
C PRO A 54 8.67 10.99 -8.72
N ILE A 55 8.00 9.86 -9.02
CA ILE A 55 8.40 8.52 -8.53
C ILE A 55 9.55 7.94 -9.36
N GLY A 56 9.38 7.84 -10.68
CA GLY A 56 10.48 7.52 -11.62
C GLY A 56 11.08 6.11 -11.51
N HIS A 57 10.32 5.07 -11.16
CA HIS A 57 10.82 3.70 -11.25
C HIS A 57 11.07 3.29 -12.71
N THR A 58 12.12 2.48 -12.97
CA THR A 58 12.42 1.99 -14.33
C THR A 58 11.29 1.15 -14.92
N THR A 59 10.67 0.31 -14.09
CA THR A 59 9.48 -0.48 -14.44
C THR A 59 8.53 -0.48 -13.23
N PRO A 60 7.21 -0.61 -13.42
CA PRO A 60 6.28 -0.68 -12.29
C PRO A 60 6.62 -1.82 -11.31
N GLN A 61 7.15 -2.94 -11.82
CA GLN A 61 7.45 -4.13 -11.03
C GLN A 61 8.59 -3.95 -10.04
N HIS A 62 9.48 -2.97 -10.26
CA HIS A 62 10.60 -2.66 -9.36
C HIS A 62 10.15 -1.96 -8.07
N TRP A 63 8.95 -1.37 -8.05
CA TRP A 63 8.41 -0.83 -6.80
C TRP A 63 8.08 -1.97 -5.83
N THR A 64 8.58 -1.86 -4.60
CA THR A 64 8.42 -2.89 -3.55
C THR A 64 7.12 -2.74 -2.76
N GLY A 65 6.33 -1.70 -3.03
CA GLY A 65 5.15 -1.34 -2.24
C GLY A 65 5.45 -0.46 -1.02
N TYR A 66 6.72 -0.12 -0.81
CA TYR A 66 7.12 0.81 0.25
C TYR A 66 6.59 2.22 -0.02
N VAL A 67 6.01 2.81 1.02
CA VAL A 67 5.61 4.21 1.08
C VAL A 67 6.37 4.84 2.25
N PRO A 68 7.13 5.94 2.03
CA PRO A 68 7.81 6.62 3.12
C PRO A 68 6.85 7.02 4.25
N PRO A 69 7.31 6.99 5.52
CA PRO A 69 6.48 7.35 6.67
C PRO A 69 6.01 8.81 6.58
N GLU A 70 4.90 9.11 7.26
CA GLU A 70 4.33 10.47 7.32
C GLU A 70 5.21 11.49 8.02
N TYR A 71 6.01 11.03 8.95
CA TYR A 71 6.93 11.85 9.70
C TYR A 71 8.34 11.34 9.50
N ASP A 72 9.29 12.26 9.40
CA ASP A 72 10.70 11.89 9.38
C ASP A 72 11.15 11.39 10.76
N ALA A 73 12.34 10.78 10.78
CA ALA A 73 12.94 10.36 12.04
C ALA A 73 13.05 11.55 13.00
N PRO A 74 12.89 11.33 14.32
CA PRO A 74 13.03 12.38 15.30
C PRO A 74 14.37 13.12 15.13
N SER A 75 14.31 14.44 15.04
CA SER A 75 15.51 15.27 15.05
C SER A 75 16.03 15.43 16.48
N VAL A 76 17.27 15.90 16.63
CA VAL A 76 17.83 16.30 17.92
C VAL A 76 16.90 17.37 18.53
N GLY A 77 16.23 17.04 19.63
CA GLY A 77 15.18 17.88 20.24
C GLY A 77 13.78 17.25 20.29
N GLY A 78 13.59 16.06 19.71
CA GLY A 78 12.36 15.26 19.84
C GLY A 78 11.22 15.62 18.89
N SER A 79 11.37 16.66 18.06
CA SER A 79 10.40 16.97 17.01
C SER A 79 10.44 15.92 15.89
N GLN A 80 9.26 15.53 15.41
CA GLN A 80 9.07 14.69 14.23
C GLN A 80 8.46 15.55 13.11
N PRO A 81 9.29 16.14 12.23
CA PRO A 81 8.75 16.97 11.16
C PRO A 81 7.95 16.12 10.17
N ILE A 82 6.92 16.72 9.58
CA ILE A 82 6.10 16.08 8.54
C ILE A 82 6.96 15.85 7.30
N ASN A 83 6.93 14.62 6.79
CA ASN A 83 7.55 14.27 5.52
C ASN A 83 6.71 14.85 4.36
N ASN A 84 7.21 15.95 3.81
CA ASN A 84 6.62 16.69 2.69
C ASN A 84 7.19 16.26 1.33
N SER A 85 7.83 15.09 1.23
CA SER A 85 8.41 14.61 -0.02
C SER A 85 7.31 14.44 -1.10
N PRO A 86 7.50 14.98 -2.32
CA PRO A 86 6.56 14.78 -3.40
C PRO A 86 6.43 13.30 -3.80
N ILE A 87 7.51 12.52 -3.60
CA ILE A 87 7.51 11.06 -3.84
C ILE A 87 6.55 10.38 -2.86
N ARG A 88 6.61 10.73 -1.57
CA ARG A 88 5.71 10.17 -0.56
C ARG A 88 4.26 10.47 -0.91
N ALA A 89 3.95 11.74 -1.19
CA ALA A 89 2.60 12.17 -1.52
C ALA A 89 2.05 11.41 -2.74
N ALA A 90 2.87 11.27 -3.80
CA ALA A 90 2.49 10.55 -5.00
C ALA A 90 2.24 9.05 -4.74
N LEU A 91 3.13 8.38 -4.01
CA LEU A 91 2.98 6.96 -3.66
C LEU A 91 1.76 6.72 -2.76
N ALA A 92 1.54 7.56 -1.75
CA ALA A 92 0.38 7.47 -0.87
C ALA A 92 -0.92 7.65 -1.65
N ALA A 93 -0.97 8.60 -2.59
CA ALA A 93 -2.13 8.82 -3.44
C ALA A 93 -2.42 7.62 -4.37
N LEU A 94 -1.39 6.99 -4.94
CA LEU A 94 -1.55 5.77 -5.75
C LEU A 94 -2.15 4.61 -4.95
N VAL A 95 -1.66 4.41 -3.72
CA VAL A 95 -2.19 3.36 -2.83
C VAL A 95 -3.64 3.65 -2.46
N ALA A 96 -3.96 4.88 -2.05
CA ALA A 96 -5.32 5.26 -1.68
C ALA A 96 -6.31 5.10 -2.84
N GLU A 97 -5.91 5.49 -4.06
CA GLU A 97 -6.71 5.29 -5.27
C GLU A 97 -6.92 3.81 -5.59
N ALA A 98 -5.88 2.97 -5.49
CA ALA A 98 -6.01 1.54 -5.69
C ALA A 98 -6.96 0.89 -4.66
N GLU A 99 -6.88 1.29 -3.40
CA GLU A 99 -7.78 0.83 -2.33
C GLU A 99 -9.23 1.26 -2.56
N ALA A 100 -9.44 2.50 -3.02
CA ALA A 100 -10.75 3.00 -3.39
C ALA A 100 -11.37 2.18 -4.52
N ARG A 101 -10.58 1.83 -5.55
CA ARG A 101 -11.03 1.00 -6.68
C ARG A 101 -11.31 -0.45 -6.28
N ASP A 102 -10.50 -1.07 -5.42
CA ASP A 102 -10.74 -2.45 -4.95
C ASP A 102 -12.01 -2.52 -4.08
N THR A 103 -12.28 -1.46 -3.31
CA THR A 103 -13.51 -1.32 -2.50
C THR A 103 -14.75 -1.07 -3.37
N ALA A 104 -14.65 -0.17 -4.34
CA ALA A 104 -15.75 0.12 -5.28
C ALA A 104 -16.04 -1.07 -6.21
N GLY A 105 -15.01 -1.78 -6.65
CA GLY A 105 -15.11 -3.00 -7.47
C GLY A 105 -15.73 -4.20 -6.74
N HIS A 106 -15.60 -4.26 -5.40
CA HIS A 106 -16.31 -5.24 -4.57
C HIS A 106 -17.81 -4.96 -4.43
N ASN A 107 -18.29 -3.77 -4.81
CA ASN A 107 -19.68 -3.34 -4.61
C ASN A 107 -20.55 -3.36 -5.89
N PHE A 108 -20.05 -3.92 -6.99
CA PHE A 108 -20.87 -4.18 -8.18
C PHE A 108 -21.31 -5.65 -8.21
N PRO A 109 -22.63 -5.95 -8.14
CA PRO A 109 -23.10 -7.28 -8.53
C PRO A 109 -22.68 -7.50 -9.98
N GLN A 110 -21.98 -8.60 -10.22
CA GLN A 110 -21.63 -9.08 -11.55
C GLN A 110 -22.89 -9.10 -12.42
N GLN A 111 -23.10 -8.06 -13.24
CA GLN A 111 -24.06 -8.13 -14.31
C GLN A 111 -23.52 -9.20 -15.26
N ARG A 112 -24.13 -10.38 -15.18
CA ARG A 112 -23.93 -11.47 -16.12
C ARG A 112 -24.17 -10.91 -17.52
N THR A 113 -23.09 -10.63 -18.24
CA THR A 113 -23.15 -10.48 -19.69
C THR A 113 -23.35 -11.88 -20.27
N THR A 114 -24.60 -12.34 -20.36
CA THR A 114 -24.95 -13.43 -21.28
C THR A 114 -25.31 -12.80 -22.62
N ALA A 115 -24.32 -12.77 -23.50
CA ALA A 115 -24.53 -12.60 -24.93
C ALA A 115 -25.25 -13.84 -25.48
N ALA A 116 -26.58 -13.82 -25.52
CA ALA A 116 -27.40 -14.74 -26.31
C ALA A 116 -28.86 -14.26 -26.30
N GLN A 117 -29.19 -13.26 -27.11
CA GLN A 117 -30.57 -12.99 -27.57
C GLN A 117 -30.56 -11.85 -28.62
N ILE A 118 -29.84 -12.07 -29.73
CA ILE A 118 -30.08 -11.34 -30.99
C ILE A 118 -29.99 -12.36 -32.12
N THR A 119 -30.94 -13.29 -32.19
CA THR A 119 -31.35 -13.98 -33.42
C THR A 119 -32.72 -14.61 -33.14
N GLU A 120 -33.61 -14.63 -34.14
CA GLU A 120 -35.04 -15.05 -34.12
C GLU A 120 -36.01 -13.96 -33.61
N GLU A 121 -36.93 -13.38 -34.39
CA GLU A 121 -37.47 -13.72 -35.71
C GLU A 121 -37.93 -12.44 -36.42
N ALA A 122 -37.38 -12.21 -37.62
CA ALA A 122 -38.08 -11.55 -38.70
C ALA A 122 -38.35 -12.64 -39.76
N ASN A 123 -39.50 -13.33 -39.66
CA ASN A 123 -40.29 -13.95 -40.74
C ASN A 123 -41.16 -15.11 -40.21
N ALA A 124 -42.37 -14.77 -39.77
CA ALA A 124 -43.61 -15.53 -40.03
C ALA A 124 -44.82 -14.68 -39.65
#